data_AF-A0A2Y9BHF8-F1
#
_entry.id   AF-A0A2Y9BHF8-F1
#
_cell.length_a   1.000
_cell.length_b   1.000
_cell.length_c   1.000
_cell.angle_alpha   90.00
_cell.angle_beta   90.00
_cell.angle_gamma   90.00
#
_symmetry.space_group_name_H-M   'P 1'
#
loop_
_entity.id
_entity.type
_entity.pdbx_description
1 polymer ?
#
loop_
_entity_poly.entity_id
_entity_poly.type
_entity_poly.pdbx_seq_one_letter_code
_entity_poly.pdbx_strand_id
1 'polypeptide(L)'
;MISWQDAVDMEKIPEQALDNPLYNDLREQILALPDVDAITSYDAVTVEIDLPGKADPFIITGMTREQFGQQIPENRIAAGTADYDALVEGNGILISDSSDRILSGYDYTPQIGDVLHLKTYGGQDMDLNAMGIVKEGSRDATGVLASLFILPEETLYKLYPGVENFQMVWNVHAAQDSDVLRKFMAMAVLGPAGQLVRLRTPELHLQPAPVPS
;
A
#
# COMPACT_ATOMS: atom_id res chain seq x y z
N MET A 1 -9.38 17.93 -17.44
CA MET A 1 -9.84 16.89 -16.51
C MET A 1 -9.38 15.59 -17.12
N ILE A 2 -8.27 15.03 -16.62
CA ILE A 2 -7.78 13.72 -17.11
C ILE A 2 -8.69 12.70 -16.43
N SER A 3 -9.66 12.16 -17.17
CA SER A 3 -10.43 11.01 -16.71
C SER A 3 -9.52 9.80 -16.77
N TRP A 4 -9.19 9.22 -15.62
CA TRP A 4 -8.56 7.90 -15.49
C TRP A 4 -9.42 6.73 -16.04
N GLN A 5 -10.49 7.06 -16.79
CA GLN A 5 -11.42 6.12 -17.43
C GLN A 5 -11.09 5.87 -18.91
N ASP A 6 -10.01 6.43 -19.46
CA ASP A 6 -9.55 6.06 -20.79
C ASP A 6 -8.88 4.67 -20.72
N ALA A 7 -9.74 3.64 -20.69
CA ALA A 7 -9.49 2.22 -20.91
C ALA A 7 -8.14 1.69 -20.38
N VAL A 8 -8.02 1.54 -19.07
CA VAL A 8 -7.18 0.44 -18.56
C VAL A 8 -7.88 -0.83 -19.02
N ASP A 9 -7.27 -1.53 -19.98
CA ASP A 9 -7.74 -2.84 -20.42
C ASP A 9 -7.71 -3.78 -19.21
N MET A 10 -8.88 -4.04 -18.61
CA MET A 10 -8.97 -4.91 -17.43
C MET A 10 -8.68 -6.37 -17.78
N GLU A 11 -8.53 -6.72 -19.07
CA GLU A 11 -8.18 -8.08 -19.50
C GLU A 11 -6.69 -8.37 -19.39
N LYS A 12 -5.83 -7.36 -19.23
CA LYS A 12 -4.37 -7.53 -19.23
C LYS A 12 -3.70 -6.79 -18.07
N ILE A 13 -2.61 -7.40 -17.58
CA ILE A 13 -1.72 -6.76 -16.64
C ILE A 13 -1.21 -5.47 -17.31
N PRO A 14 -1.33 -4.30 -16.68
CA PRO A 14 -0.79 -3.07 -17.23
C PRO A 14 0.71 -3.24 -17.51
N GLU A 15 1.18 -2.84 -18.70
CA GLU A 15 2.60 -2.95 -19.07
C GLU A 15 3.50 -2.21 -18.05
N GLN A 16 3.00 -1.13 -17.45
CA GLN A 16 3.70 -0.37 -16.40
C GLN A 16 3.89 -1.16 -15.10
N ALA A 17 3.05 -2.17 -14.83
CA ALA A 17 3.24 -3.07 -13.70
C ALA A 17 4.29 -4.15 -14.01
N LEU A 18 4.52 -4.46 -15.29
CA LEU A 18 5.58 -5.37 -15.75
C LEU A 18 6.94 -4.67 -15.83
N ASP A 19 6.96 -3.39 -16.20
CA ASP A 19 8.17 -2.55 -16.32
C ASP A 19 8.18 -1.44 -15.25
N ASN A 20 8.23 -1.85 -13.98
CA ASN A 20 8.13 -0.97 -12.82
C ASN A 20 9.51 -0.34 -12.48
N PRO A 21 9.76 0.95 -12.76
CA PRO A 21 11.09 1.57 -12.63
C PRO A 21 11.64 1.63 -11.19
N LEU A 22 10.85 1.27 -10.18
CA LEU A 22 11.32 1.06 -8.81
C LEU A 22 12.13 -0.26 -8.69
N TYR A 23 13.17 -0.40 -9.51
CA TYR A 23 14.09 -1.53 -9.52
C TYR A 23 15.36 -1.27 -8.70
N ASN A 24 16.16 -2.32 -8.54
CA ASN A 24 17.41 -2.32 -7.75
C ASN A 24 18.36 -1.18 -8.16
N ASP A 25 18.51 -0.87 -9.45
CA ASP A 25 19.41 0.19 -9.93
C ASP A 25 19.05 1.58 -9.36
N LEU A 26 17.76 1.94 -9.33
CA LEU A 26 17.31 3.19 -8.75
C LEU A 26 17.46 3.16 -7.22
N ARG A 27 17.21 2.00 -6.60
CA ARG A 27 17.36 1.81 -5.16
C ARG A 27 18.81 2.04 -4.72
N GLU A 28 19.76 1.45 -5.44
CA GLU A 28 21.19 1.60 -5.21
C GLU A 28 21.64 3.04 -5.40
N GLN A 29 21.14 3.74 -6.43
CA GLN A 29 21.44 5.16 -6.64
C GLN A 29 20.96 6.04 -5.48
N ILE A 30 19.75 5.80 -4.96
CA ILE A 30 19.23 6.56 -3.81
C ILE A 30 20.02 6.23 -2.54
N LEU A 31 20.32 4.95 -2.27
CA LEU A 31 21.10 4.52 -1.11
C LEU A 31 22.56 4.99 -1.14
N ALA A 32 23.10 5.29 -2.32
CA ALA A 32 24.45 5.85 -2.46
C ALA A 32 24.52 7.36 -2.12
N LEU A 33 23.39 8.03 -1.92
CA LEU A 33 23.36 9.43 -1.51
C LEU A 33 23.85 9.54 -0.06
N PRO A 34 24.73 10.52 0.25
CA PRO A 34 25.44 10.59 1.53
C PRO A 34 24.54 10.79 2.74
N ASP A 35 23.33 11.32 2.55
CA ASP A 35 22.38 11.63 3.61
C ASP A 35 21.25 10.59 3.74
N VAL A 36 21.26 9.52 2.93
CA VAL A 36 20.21 8.49 2.94
C VAL A 36 20.65 7.31 3.81
N ASP A 37 19.82 6.98 4.79
CA ASP A 37 20.08 5.88 5.73
C ASP A 37 19.45 4.58 5.26
N ALA A 38 18.22 4.64 4.74
CA ALA A 38 17.45 3.46 4.37
C ALA A 38 16.32 3.79 3.39
N ILE A 39 15.78 2.75 2.75
CA ILE A 39 14.55 2.82 1.97
C ILE A 39 13.61 1.73 2.48
N THR A 40 12.38 2.10 2.85
CA THR A 40 11.29 1.16 3.03
C THR A 40 10.41 1.17 1.80
N SER A 41 10.18 0.01 1.20
CA SER A 41 9.30 -0.17 0.05
C SER A 41 7.98 -0.79 0.47
N TYR A 42 6.92 -0.45 -0.26
CA TYR A 42 5.58 -1.00 -0.05
C TYR A 42 4.99 -1.46 -1.37
N ASP A 43 4.50 -2.69 -1.32
CA ASP A 43 3.94 -3.37 -2.46
C ASP A 43 2.45 -3.14 -2.49
N ALA A 44 1.92 -2.81 -3.66
CA ALA A 44 0.51 -2.58 -3.80
C ALA A 44 0.02 -2.87 -5.21
N VAL A 45 -1.25 -3.25 -5.29
CA VAL A 45 -1.98 -3.43 -6.55
C VAL A 45 -3.33 -2.76 -6.45
N THR A 46 -3.87 -2.36 -7.59
CA THR A 46 -5.27 -1.97 -7.70
C THR A 46 -6.07 -3.19 -8.17
N VAL A 47 -7.17 -3.47 -7.49
CA VAL A 47 -8.17 -4.47 -7.89
C VAL A 47 -9.56 -3.88 -7.75
N GLU A 48 -10.53 -4.39 -8.48
CA GLU A 48 -11.93 -4.12 -8.20
C GLU A 48 -12.42 -5.08 -7.12
N ILE A 49 -13.12 -4.56 -6.10
CA ILE A 49 -13.74 -5.38 -5.05
C ILE A 49 -15.26 -5.19 -5.16
N ASP A 50 -15.99 -6.30 -5.27
CA ASP A 50 -17.45 -6.28 -5.26
C ASP A 50 -17.97 -6.10 -3.83
N LEU A 51 -18.38 -4.86 -3.50
CA LEU A 51 -18.98 -4.51 -2.22
C LEU A 51 -20.51 -4.36 -2.36
N PRO A 52 -21.31 -4.57 -1.30
CA PRO A 52 -22.77 -4.55 -1.34
C PRO A 52 -23.40 -3.38 -2.10
N GLY A 53 -22.89 -2.15 -1.94
CA GLY A 53 -23.41 -0.97 -2.61
C GLY A 53 -22.99 -0.86 -4.08
N LYS A 54 -21.73 -1.21 -4.39
CA LYS A 54 -21.17 -1.25 -5.75
C LYS A 54 -19.80 -1.92 -5.75
N ALA A 55 -19.43 -2.46 -6.91
CA ALA A 55 -18.03 -2.74 -7.22
C ALA A 55 -17.25 -1.44 -7.48
N ASP A 56 -16.01 -1.36 -6.99
CA ASP A 56 -15.15 -0.18 -7.14
C ASP A 56 -13.67 -0.57 -7.01
N PRO A 57 -12.74 0.20 -7.62
CA PRO A 57 -11.32 -0.07 -7.50
C PRO A 57 -10.78 0.34 -6.13
N PHE A 58 -10.01 -0.55 -5.51
CA PHE A 58 -9.28 -0.32 -4.28
C PHE A 58 -7.80 -0.66 -4.45
N ILE A 59 -6.96 0.13 -3.78
CA ILE A 59 -5.57 -0.23 -3.57
C ILE A 59 -5.51 -1.24 -2.43
N ILE A 60 -4.89 -2.38 -2.70
CA ILE A 60 -4.54 -3.39 -1.72
C ILE A 60 -3.04 -3.34 -1.51
N THR A 61 -2.62 -3.27 -0.24
CA THR A 61 -1.21 -3.32 0.14
C THR A 61 -0.81 -4.75 0.45
N GLY A 62 0.25 -5.23 -0.19
CA GLY A 62 0.97 -6.43 0.20
C GLY A 62 2.05 -6.09 1.21
N MET A 63 2.17 -6.91 2.25
CA MET A 63 3.24 -6.77 3.24
C MET A 63 4.00 -8.08 3.40
N THR A 64 5.31 -7.94 3.54
CA THR A 64 6.20 -9.02 4.00
C THR A 64 5.86 -9.42 5.43
N ARG A 65 6.27 -10.61 5.84
CA ARG A 65 6.16 -11.07 7.24
C ARG A 65 6.77 -10.09 8.23
N GLU A 66 7.94 -9.54 7.89
CA GLU A 66 8.62 -8.58 8.76
C GLU A 66 7.79 -7.31 8.94
N GLN A 67 7.22 -6.78 7.86
CA GLN A 67 6.34 -5.60 7.91
C GLN A 67 5.09 -5.87 8.73
N PHE A 68 4.47 -7.04 8.62
CA PHE A 68 3.34 -7.44 9.48
C PHE A 68 3.72 -7.40 10.96
N GLY A 69 4.83 -8.06 11.32
CA GLY A 69 5.29 -8.12 12.71
C GLY A 69 5.62 -6.74 13.31
N GLN A 70 6.15 -5.83 12.49
CA GLN A 70 6.52 -4.47 12.92
C GLN A 70 5.33 -3.49 12.94
N GLN A 71 4.45 -3.56 11.93
CA GLN A 71 3.44 -2.52 11.68
C GLN A 71 2.03 -2.94 12.10
N ILE A 72 1.75 -4.23 12.15
CA ILE A 72 0.45 -4.79 12.53
C ILE A 72 0.64 -5.90 13.58
N PRO A 73 1.27 -5.62 14.74
CA PRO A 73 1.25 -6.54 15.86
C PRO A 73 -0.18 -6.82 16.33
N GLU A 74 -0.39 -7.99 16.96
CA GLU A 74 -1.72 -8.46 17.39
C GLU A 74 -2.50 -7.44 18.22
N ASN A 75 -1.84 -6.62 19.03
CA ASN A 75 -2.48 -5.58 19.85
C ASN A 75 -3.11 -4.43 19.03
N ARG A 76 -2.85 -4.37 17.72
CA ARG A 76 -3.50 -3.46 16.76
C ARG A 76 -4.72 -4.08 16.06
N ILE A 77 -5.09 -5.32 16.39
CA ILE A 77 -6.27 -6.00 15.85
C ILE A 77 -7.43 -5.87 16.83
N ALA A 78 -8.58 -5.42 16.33
CA ALA A 78 -9.82 -5.31 17.11
C ALA A 78 -10.62 -6.63 17.09
N ALA A 79 -10.58 -7.36 15.98
CA ALA A 79 -11.26 -8.64 15.83
C ALA A 79 -10.49 -9.54 14.84
N GLY A 80 -10.57 -10.86 15.04
CA GLY A 80 -9.91 -11.84 14.17
C GLY A 80 -8.41 -12.01 14.50
N THR A 81 -7.60 -12.21 13.47
CA THR A 81 -6.16 -12.50 13.58
C THR A 81 -5.34 -11.64 12.61
N ALA A 82 -4.09 -11.34 12.98
CA ALA A 82 -3.05 -10.84 12.08
C ALA A 82 -1.88 -11.82 11.93
N ASP A 83 -2.08 -13.08 12.34
CA ASP A 83 -1.10 -14.13 12.14
C ASP A 83 -0.84 -14.33 10.64
N TYR A 84 0.42 -14.15 10.25
CA TYR A 84 0.81 -14.11 8.85
C TYR A 84 0.56 -15.45 8.14
N ASP A 85 0.90 -16.56 8.81
CA ASP A 85 0.73 -17.90 8.24
C ASP A 85 -0.74 -18.23 8.05
N ALA A 86 -1.57 -17.93 9.05
CA ALA A 86 -3.02 -18.09 8.96
C ALA A 86 -3.63 -17.27 7.82
N LEU A 87 -3.13 -16.04 7.58
CA LEU A 87 -3.57 -15.21 6.45
C LEU A 87 -3.12 -15.82 5.10
N VAL A 88 -1.89 -16.31 4.98
CA VAL A 88 -1.41 -16.93 3.73
C VAL A 88 -2.19 -18.21 3.40
N GLU A 89 -2.41 -19.06 4.41
CA GLU A 89 -3.14 -20.33 4.28
C GLU A 89 -4.62 -20.12 4.02
N GLY A 90 -5.22 -19.14 4.71
CA GLY A 90 -6.65 -18.85 4.67
C GLY A 90 -7.08 -17.92 3.55
N ASN A 91 -6.18 -17.50 2.66
CA ASN A 91 -6.42 -16.42 1.68
C ASN A 91 -7.00 -15.17 2.39
N GLY A 92 -6.39 -14.84 3.52
CA GLY A 92 -6.86 -13.83 4.45
C GLY A 92 -6.50 -12.41 4.03
N ILE A 93 -7.38 -11.49 4.38
CA ILE A 93 -7.19 -10.05 4.24
C ILE A 93 -7.51 -9.34 5.56
N LEU A 94 -6.72 -8.32 5.89
CA LEU A 94 -6.99 -7.40 6.97
C LEU A 94 -7.70 -6.15 6.45
N ILE A 95 -8.69 -5.68 7.21
CA ILE A 95 -9.46 -4.48 6.87
C ILE A 95 -9.18 -3.37 7.89
N SER A 96 -8.73 -2.20 7.40
CA SER A 96 -8.31 -1.04 8.20
C SER A 96 -9.26 0.16 8.11
N ASP A 97 -10.55 -0.09 7.87
CA ASP A 97 -11.58 0.94 7.71
C ASP A 97 -11.95 1.69 9.01
N SER A 98 -11.29 1.37 10.11
CA SER A 98 -11.76 1.70 11.46
C SER A 98 -11.76 3.19 11.83
N SER A 99 -10.95 4.04 11.20
CA SER A 99 -10.85 5.47 11.56
C SER A 99 -11.73 6.38 10.70
N ASP A 100 -11.83 6.11 9.40
CA ASP A 100 -12.50 7.00 8.44
C ASP A 100 -13.87 6.45 7.99
N ARG A 101 -14.16 5.18 8.31
CA ARG A 101 -15.41 4.45 7.97
C ARG A 101 -15.79 4.61 6.50
N ILE A 102 -14.80 4.56 5.61
CA ILE A 102 -14.95 4.75 4.16
C ILE A 102 -15.88 3.67 3.59
N LEU A 103 -15.79 2.43 4.08
CA LEU A 103 -16.61 1.31 3.59
C LEU A 103 -18.10 1.46 3.91
N SER A 104 -18.46 2.30 4.89
CA SER A 104 -19.87 2.62 5.14
C SER A 104 -20.55 3.31 3.95
N GLY A 105 -19.80 4.00 3.08
CA GLY A 105 -20.31 4.56 1.82
C GLY A 105 -20.64 3.51 0.75
N TYR A 106 -20.26 2.25 0.98
CA TYR A 106 -20.53 1.09 0.12
C TYR A 106 -21.57 0.15 0.75
N ASP A 107 -22.32 0.64 1.74
CA ASP A 107 -23.24 -0.16 2.58
C ASP A 107 -22.55 -1.37 3.21
N TYR A 108 -21.24 -1.28 3.44
CA TYR A 108 -20.41 -2.36 3.92
C TYR A 108 -19.89 -2.08 5.33
N THR A 109 -20.17 -2.98 6.26
CA THR A 109 -19.57 -3.00 7.59
C THR A 109 -18.79 -4.30 7.73
N PRO A 110 -17.45 -4.26 7.77
CA PRO A 110 -16.64 -5.48 7.81
C PRO A 110 -16.95 -6.40 8.98
N GLN A 111 -17.03 -7.70 8.70
CA GLN A 111 -17.13 -8.76 9.69
C GLN A 111 -16.08 -9.85 9.41
N ILE A 112 -15.61 -10.50 10.48
CA ILE A 112 -14.71 -11.64 10.33
C ILE A 112 -15.47 -12.78 9.64
N GLY A 113 -14.86 -13.34 8.59
CA GLY A 113 -15.45 -14.37 7.75
C GLY A 113 -16.20 -13.86 6.53
N ASP A 114 -16.31 -12.55 6.33
CA ASP A 114 -16.78 -12.00 5.05
C ASP A 114 -15.87 -12.47 3.91
N VAL A 115 -16.47 -12.75 2.75
CA VAL A 115 -15.76 -13.08 1.53
C VAL A 115 -15.78 -11.86 0.62
N LEU A 116 -14.59 -11.35 0.28
CA LEU A 116 -14.40 -10.27 -0.68
C LEU A 116 -14.08 -10.88 -2.04
N HIS A 117 -14.88 -10.56 -3.05
CA HIS A 117 -14.66 -11.01 -4.42
C HIS A 117 -13.79 -9.99 -5.14
N LEU A 118 -12.54 -10.36 -5.44
CA LEU A 118 -11.60 -9.50 -6.15
C LEU A 118 -11.61 -9.82 -7.64
N LYS A 119 -11.78 -8.77 -8.44
CA LYS A 119 -11.51 -8.80 -9.88
C LYS A 119 -10.22 -8.06 -10.17
N THR A 120 -9.35 -8.74 -10.90
CA THR A 120 -8.01 -8.26 -11.23
C THR A 120 -7.96 -7.67 -12.64
N TYR A 121 -6.97 -6.82 -12.88
CA TYR A 121 -6.71 -6.24 -14.20
C TYR A 121 -5.69 -7.14 -14.92
N GLY A 122 -6.18 -8.20 -15.56
CA GLY A 122 -5.39 -9.24 -16.23
C GLY A 122 -4.57 -10.16 -15.31
N GLY A 123 -4.89 -10.19 -14.03
CA GLY A 123 -4.37 -11.17 -13.08
C GLY A 123 -5.28 -12.40 -12.96
N GLN A 124 -5.31 -12.97 -11.77
CA GLN A 124 -6.22 -14.03 -11.37
C GLN A 124 -7.23 -13.48 -10.37
N ASP A 125 -8.50 -13.50 -10.75
CA ASP A 125 -9.61 -13.21 -9.84
C ASP A 125 -9.60 -14.20 -8.67
N MET A 126 -9.93 -13.70 -7.48
CA MET A 126 -9.74 -14.45 -6.25
C MET A 126 -10.71 -13.99 -5.16
N ASP A 127 -11.19 -14.94 -4.38
CA ASP A 127 -11.95 -14.66 -3.16
C ASP A 127 -10.99 -14.58 -1.97
N LEU A 128 -11.09 -13.51 -1.20
CA LEU A 128 -10.32 -13.32 0.03
C LEU A 128 -11.24 -13.29 1.26
N ASN A 129 -10.79 -13.89 2.35
CA ASN A 129 -11.54 -13.95 3.60
C ASN A 129 -11.12 -12.80 4.52
N ALA A 130 -12.07 -11.99 4.98
CA ALA A 130 -11.82 -11.00 6.03
C ALA A 130 -11.45 -11.73 7.33
N MET A 131 -10.16 -11.78 7.64
CA MET A 131 -9.63 -12.57 8.76
C MET A 131 -9.18 -11.72 9.93
N GLY A 132 -9.01 -10.41 9.73
CA GLY A 132 -8.77 -9.48 10.82
C GLY A 132 -9.26 -8.06 10.51
N ILE A 133 -9.68 -7.37 11.56
CA ILE A 133 -10.12 -5.98 11.50
C ILE A 133 -9.17 -5.16 12.38
N VAL A 134 -8.52 -4.17 11.79
CA VAL A 134 -7.57 -3.30 12.48
C VAL A 134 -8.33 -2.39 13.44
N LYS A 135 -7.73 -2.14 14.60
CA LYS A 135 -8.30 -1.32 15.66
C LYS A 135 -8.26 0.16 15.30
N GLU A 136 -9.35 0.86 15.61
CA GLU A 136 -9.47 2.32 15.44
C GLU A 136 -8.29 3.07 16.08
N GLY A 137 -7.79 4.08 15.37
CA GLY A 137 -6.66 4.89 15.84
C GLY A 137 -5.30 4.21 15.74
N SER A 138 -5.21 2.97 15.26
CA SER A 138 -3.92 2.27 15.05
C SER A 138 -3.23 2.65 13.74
N ARG A 139 -3.81 3.59 12.96
CA ARG A 139 -3.19 4.14 11.75
C ARG A 139 -2.05 5.06 12.15
N ASP A 140 -0.84 4.54 12.17
CA ASP A 140 0.35 5.37 12.23
C ASP A 140 0.43 6.24 10.96
N ALA A 141 0.89 7.49 11.11
CA ALA A 141 1.16 8.42 10.01
C ALA A 141 2.28 7.95 9.04
N THR A 142 2.69 6.68 9.14
CA THR A 142 3.54 5.95 8.20
C THR A 142 2.69 5.36 7.09
N GLY A 143 2.23 6.23 6.19
CA GLY A 143 1.90 6.07 4.74
C GLY A 143 1.30 4.78 4.16
N VAL A 144 1.10 3.73 4.93
CA VAL A 144 1.02 2.32 4.55
C VAL A 144 -0.22 1.69 5.18
N LEU A 145 -0.56 2.16 6.37
CA LEU A 145 -1.91 2.05 6.92
C LEU A 145 -2.91 2.99 6.22
N ALA A 146 -2.51 3.61 5.10
CA ALA A 146 -3.39 4.38 4.24
C ALA A 146 -4.36 3.49 3.44
N SER A 147 -3.99 2.24 3.13
CA SER A 147 -4.86 1.30 2.40
C SER A 147 -5.91 0.68 3.33
N LEU A 148 -7.14 0.57 2.82
CA LEU A 148 -8.24 -0.08 3.52
C LEU A 148 -8.05 -1.59 3.64
N PHE A 149 -7.30 -2.18 2.73
CA PHE A 149 -7.13 -3.62 2.57
C PHE A 149 -5.65 -3.98 2.57
N ILE A 150 -5.27 -4.95 3.39
CA ILE A 150 -3.87 -5.37 3.59
C ILE A 150 -3.80 -6.90 3.58
N LEU A 151 -2.85 -7.48 2.86
CA LEU A 151 -2.65 -8.92 2.75
C LEU A 151 -1.17 -9.31 2.80
N PRO A 152 -0.85 -10.60 3.05
CA PRO A 152 0.50 -11.12 2.87
C PRO A 152 0.99 -10.98 1.44
N GLU A 153 2.26 -10.63 1.26
CA GLU A 153 2.93 -10.48 -0.04
C GLU A 153 2.74 -11.72 -0.94
N GLU A 154 2.76 -12.93 -0.39
CA GLU A 154 2.54 -14.17 -1.15
C GLU A 154 1.20 -14.17 -1.90
N THR A 155 0.19 -13.49 -1.35
CA THR A 155 -1.12 -13.37 -1.99
C THR A 155 -1.08 -12.42 -3.19
N LEU A 156 -0.18 -11.42 -3.23
CA LEU A 156 0.04 -10.62 -4.45
C LEU A 156 0.55 -11.48 -5.61
N TYR A 157 1.51 -12.38 -5.34
CA TYR A 157 2.02 -13.30 -6.36
C TYR A 157 0.98 -14.34 -6.80
N LYS A 158 -0.02 -14.66 -5.96
CA LYS A 158 -1.19 -15.46 -6.39
C LYS A 158 -2.08 -14.65 -7.36
N LEU A 159 -2.37 -13.40 -7.04
CA LEU A 159 -3.19 -12.51 -7.87
C LEU A 159 -2.51 -12.18 -9.20
N TYR A 160 -1.18 -12.00 -9.22
CA TYR A 160 -0.43 -11.64 -10.42
C TYR A 160 0.88 -12.44 -10.55
N PRO A 161 0.83 -13.73 -10.95
CA PRO A 161 2.00 -14.60 -10.97
C PRO A 161 3.14 -14.20 -11.93
N GLY A 162 2.85 -13.32 -12.89
CA GLY A 162 3.82 -12.81 -13.87
C GLY A 162 4.47 -11.47 -13.50
N VAL A 163 4.13 -10.91 -12.33
CA VAL A 163 4.69 -9.63 -11.87
C VAL A 163 5.76 -9.92 -10.82
N GLU A 164 6.96 -9.40 -11.08
CA GLU A 164 8.11 -9.59 -10.18
C GLU A 164 8.33 -8.42 -9.21
N ASN A 165 7.75 -7.24 -9.51
CA ASN A 165 7.97 -6.02 -8.73
C ASN A 165 6.67 -5.26 -8.47
N PHE A 166 6.09 -5.46 -7.29
CA PHE A 166 4.88 -4.77 -6.85
C PHE A 166 5.11 -3.43 -6.15
N GLN A 167 6.37 -2.99 -6.04
CA GLN A 167 6.70 -1.79 -5.27
C GLN A 167 6.01 -0.57 -5.89
N MET A 168 5.18 0.11 -5.10
CA MET A 168 4.43 1.28 -5.55
C MET A 168 4.90 2.55 -4.82
N VAL A 169 5.35 2.40 -3.58
CA VAL A 169 5.77 3.50 -2.72
C VAL A 169 7.11 3.20 -2.08
N TRP A 170 8.04 4.14 -2.18
CA TRP A 170 9.30 4.13 -1.42
C TRP A 170 9.29 5.27 -0.41
N ASN A 171 9.51 4.94 0.85
CA ASN A 171 9.86 5.91 1.89
C ASN A 171 11.38 5.92 2.02
N VAL A 172 12.01 7.02 1.60
CA VAL A 172 13.45 7.26 1.72
C VAL A 172 13.71 7.91 3.07
N HIS A 173 14.39 7.21 3.97
CA HIS A 173 14.79 7.72 5.27
C HIS A 173 16.16 8.37 5.13
N ALA A 174 16.22 9.66 5.46
CA ALA A 174 17.42 10.45 5.32
C ALA A 174 17.71 11.23 6.60
N ALA A 175 18.96 11.30 7.00
CA ALA A 175 19.42 12.06 8.16
C ALA A 175 19.09 13.56 8.03
N GLN A 176 19.07 14.08 6.80
CA GLN A 176 18.70 15.45 6.50
C GLN A 176 18.12 15.61 5.08
N ASP A 177 17.30 16.65 4.90
CA ASP A 177 16.77 17.05 3.59
C ASP A 177 17.77 17.96 2.84
N SER A 178 18.78 17.35 2.22
CA SER A 178 19.85 18.07 1.52
C SER A 178 19.49 18.48 0.09
N ASP A 179 20.16 19.50 -0.44
CA ASP A 179 19.95 19.94 -1.83
C ASP A 179 20.31 18.86 -2.85
N VAL A 180 21.26 17.97 -2.52
CA VAL A 180 21.61 16.82 -3.36
C VAL A 180 20.44 15.86 -3.42
N LEU A 181 19.86 15.52 -2.26
CA LEU A 181 18.70 14.63 -2.17
C LEU A 181 17.48 15.23 -2.88
N ARG A 182 17.14 16.51 -2.65
CA ARG A 182 16.02 17.17 -3.36
C ARG A 182 16.19 17.17 -4.87
N LYS A 183 17.39 17.47 -5.36
CA LYS A 183 17.66 17.48 -6.81
C LYS A 183 17.57 16.08 -7.39
N PHE A 184 18.12 15.08 -6.71
CA PHE A 184 18.01 13.69 -7.16
C PHE A 184 16.55 13.26 -7.24
N MET A 185 15.78 13.49 -6.17
CA MET A 185 14.37 13.13 -6.09
C MET A 185 13.53 13.86 -7.14
N ALA A 186 13.78 15.14 -7.39
CA ALA A 186 13.10 15.89 -8.45
C ALA A 186 13.38 15.31 -9.85
N MET A 187 14.57 14.77 -10.09
CA MET A 187 14.88 14.09 -11.36
C MET A 187 14.29 12.68 -11.43
N ALA A 188 14.28 11.94 -10.32
CA ALA A 188 13.78 10.57 -10.25
C ALA A 188 12.24 10.47 -10.31
N VAL A 189 11.52 11.47 -9.78
CA VAL A 189 10.03 11.49 -9.75
C VAL A 189 9.41 11.90 -11.10
N LEU A 190 10.17 12.42 -12.07
CA LEU A 190 9.65 12.86 -13.37
C LEU A 190 9.45 11.73 -14.40
N GLY A 191 9.43 10.47 -13.98
CA GLY A 191 9.05 9.32 -14.81
C GLY A 191 7.53 9.25 -15.10
N PRO A 192 7.09 8.64 -16.22
CA PRO A 192 5.72 8.76 -16.74
C PRO A 192 4.62 7.93 -16.05
N ALA A 193 4.77 7.44 -14.82
CA ALA A 193 3.75 6.62 -14.17
C ALA A 193 3.55 7.02 -12.71
N GLY A 194 2.31 6.97 -12.21
CA GLY A 194 1.85 7.43 -10.89
C GLY A 194 2.43 6.70 -9.66
N GLN A 195 3.73 6.44 -9.65
CA GLN A 195 4.52 5.89 -8.56
C GLN A 195 5.03 7.03 -7.68
N LEU A 196 5.13 6.79 -6.36
CA LEU A 196 5.37 7.85 -5.40
C LEU A 196 6.58 7.53 -4.53
N VAL A 197 7.68 8.27 -4.75
CA VAL A 197 8.85 8.24 -3.86
C VAL A 197 8.71 9.38 -2.85
N ARG A 198 8.62 9.06 -1.55
CA ARG A 198 8.44 10.02 -0.45
C ARG A 198 9.72 10.15 0.37
N LEU A 199 10.09 11.39 0.70
CA LEU A 199 11.17 11.68 1.64
C LEU A 199 10.67 11.63 3.09
N ARG A 200 11.43 10.97 3.96
CA ARG A 200 11.26 10.91 5.42
C ARG A 200 12.53 11.46 6.06
N THR A 201 12.42 12.59 6.74
CA THR A 201 13.45 13.07 7.67
C THR A 201 13.00 12.79 9.11
N PRO A 202 13.93 12.47 10.03
CA PRO A 202 13.62 12.38 11.45
C PRO A 202 13.29 13.79 11.97
N GLU A 203 12.05 13.97 12.39
CA GLU A 203 11.46 15.18 13.01
C GLU A 203 11.09 16.37 12.09
N LEU A 204 9.82 16.40 11.67
CA LEU A 204 9.03 17.64 11.76
C LEU A 204 7.84 17.36 12.69
N HIS A 205 8.05 17.57 13.99
CA HIS A 205 6.94 17.96 14.86
C HIS A 205 6.48 19.35 14.39
N LEU A 206 5.52 19.39 13.47
CA LEU A 206 4.75 20.60 13.20
C LEU A 206 3.90 20.89 14.44
N GLN A 207 4.49 21.53 15.45
CA GLN A 207 3.68 22.38 16.32
C GLN A 207 3.18 23.55 15.45
N PRO A 208 1.86 23.83 15.43
CA PRO A 208 1.37 25.02 14.73
C PRO A 208 2.01 26.26 15.37
N ALA A 209 2.59 27.11 14.53
CA ALA A 209 3.12 28.39 14.97
C ALA A 209 2.01 29.20 15.68
N PRO A 210 2.29 29.87 16.81
CA PRO A 210 1.31 30.69 17.49
C PRO A 210 0.87 31.82 16.55
N VAL A 211 -0.44 31.98 16.41
CA VAL A 211 -1.04 33.11 15.69
C VAL A 211 -0.63 34.40 16.40
N PRO A 212 -0.01 35.37 15.70
CA PRO A 212 0.32 36.65 16.33
C PRO A 212 -0.99 37.41 16.63
N SER A 213 -1.07 37.91 17.87
CA SER A 213 -2.15 38.72 18.43
C SER A 213 -2.37 40.04 17.68
#